data_AF-A0A0P1GC59-F1
#
_entry.id   AF-A0A0P1GC59-F1
#
_cell.length_a   1.000
_cell.length_b   1.000
_cell.length_c   1.000
_cell.angle_alpha   90.00
_cell.angle_beta   90.00
_cell.angle_gamma   90.00
#
_symmetry.space_group_name_H-M   'P 1'
#
loop_
_entity.id
_entity.type
_entity.pdbx_description
1 polymer ?
#
loop_
_entity_poly.entity_id
_entity_poly.type
_entity_poly.pdbx_seq_one_letter_code
_entity_poly.pdbx_strand_id
1 'polypeptide(L)'
;MRFMVLLLMMSGAARAADWATKPGDAPFSAAELAALPGQVLVFFDDGTSHYLNDGAYAYTYSGANGGGTAWGSYRIADDGSICVDYVSGASRCDLLVRNAGRIVVITEDGERYPVR
;
A
#
# COMPACT_ATOMS: atom_id res chain seq x y z
N MET A 1 46.89 5.54 -15.89
CA MET A 1 46.03 4.46 -15.34
C MET A 1 44.58 4.87 -15.54
N ARG A 2 43.86 4.19 -16.45
CA ARG A 2 42.42 4.35 -16.68
C ARG A 2 41.67 3.63 -15.55
N PHE A 3 41.06 4.38 -14.63
CA PHE A 3 40.12 3.80 -13.66
C PHE A 3 38.78 3.59 -14.37
N MET A 4 38.54 2.36 -14.80
CA MET A 4 37.25 1.90 -15.31
C MET A 4 36.39 1.56 -14.09
N VAL A 5 35.56 2.50 -13.66
CA VAL A 5 34.58 2.28 -12.59
C VAL A 5 33.44 1.44 -13.17
N LEU A 6 33.41 0.17 -12.80
CA LEU A 6 32.36 -0.78 -13.14
C LEU A 6 31.17 -0.51 -12.20
N LEU A 7 30.15 0.21 -12.70
CA LEU A 7 28.90 0.44 -11.99
C LEU A 7 28.07 -0.85 -12.02
N LEU A 8 28.12 -1.65 -10.95
CA LEU A 8 27.23 -2.79 -10.76
C LEU A 8 25.80 -2.29 -10.56
N MET A 9 24.95 -2.48 -11.56
CA MET A 9 23.50 -2.35 -11.41
C MET A 9 23.03 -3.49 -10.52
N MET A 10 22.74 -3.21 -9.25
CA MET A 10 21.96 -4.12 -8.42
C MET A 10 20.52 -4.10 -8.92
N SER A 11 20.23 -4.98 -9.88
CA SER A 11 18.85 -5.33 -10.23
C SER A 11 18.26 -6.10 -9.05
N GLY A 12 17.63 -5.39 -8.12
CA GLY A 12 16.78 -6.01 -7.11
C GLY A 12 15.67 -6.77 -7.83
N ALA A 13 15.72 -8.10 -7.78
CA ALA A 13 14.61 -8.92 -8.25
C ALA A 13 13.38 -8.54 -7.41
N ALA A 14 12.39 -7.88 -8.02
CA ALA A 14 11.09 -7.71 -7.42
C ALA A 14 10.54 -9.12 -7.14
N ARG A 15 10.56 -9.54 -5.87
CA ARG A 15 9.82 -10.74 -5.48
C ARG A 15 8.36 -10.32 -5.48
N ALA A 16 7.55 -10.96 -6.33
CA ALA A 16 6.11 -10.90 -6.16
C ALA A 16 5.83 -11.34 -4.73
N ALA A 17 5.20 -10.47 -3.93
CA ALA A 17 4.83 -10.84 -2.57
C ALA A 17 3.80 -11.99 -2.66
N ASP A 18 3.99 -13.03 -1.84
CA ASP A 18 3.05 -14.14 -1.72
C ASP A 18 1.85 -13.65 -0.88
N TRP A 19 0.91 -12.99 -1.54
CA TRP A 19 -0.25 -12.38 -0.89
C TRP A 19 -1.22 -13.43 -0.34
N ALA A 20 -1.68 -13.24 0.90
CA ALA A 20 -2.66 -14.09 1.57
C ALA A 20 -4.10 -13.91 1.03
N THR A 21 -4.27 -14.13 -0.28
CA THR A 21 -5.55 -14.06 -0.98
C THR A 21 -6.46 -15.25 -0.62
N LYS A 22 -7.77 -15.03 -0.72
CA LYS A 22 -8.83 -16.01 -0.47
C LYS A 22 -9.72 -16.16 -1.71
N PRO A 23 -10.46 -17.27 -1.86
CA PRO A 23 -11.46 -17.38 -2.92
C PRO A 23 -12.41 -16.18 -2.93
N GLY A 24 -12.58 -15.59 -4.12
CA GLY A 24 -13.39 -14.38 -4.32
C GLY A 24 -12.65 -13.06 -4.16
N ASP A 25 -11.39 -13.07 -3.71
CA ASP A 25 -10.54 -11.88 -3.78
C ASP A 25 -10.17 -11.60 -5.24
N ALA A 26 -10.54 -10.41 -5.72
CA ALA A 26 -10.10 -9.87 -6.98
C ALA A 26 -9.20 -8.65 -6.70
N PRO A 27 -7.88 -8.73 -6.95
CA PRO A 27 -7.00 -7.57 -6.85
C PRO A 27 -7.52 -6.39 -7.67
N PHE A 28 -7.30 -5.18 -7.17
CA PHE A 28 -7.64 -3.97 -7.90
C PHE A 28 -6.98 -3.97 -9.28
N SER A 29 -7.76 -3.63 -10.30
CA SER A 29 -7.26 -3.44 -11.65
C SER A 29 -6.41 -2.17 -11.75
N ALA A 30 -5.59 -2.07 -12.81
CA ALA A 30 -4.80 -0.86 -13.07
C ALA A 30 -5.67 0.42 -13.14
N ALA A 31 -6.89 0.32 -13.66
CA ALA A 31 -7.82 1.46 -13.71
C ALA A 31 -8.30 1.88 -12.32
N GLU A 32 -8.54 0.93 -11.42
CA GLU A 32 -8.93 1.22 -10.03
C GLU A 32 -7.76 1.79 -9.23
N LEU A 33 -6.55 1.26 -9.44
CA LEU A 33 -5.32 1.79 -8.85
C LEU A 33 -5.04 3.21 -9.34
N ALA A 34 -5.24 3.50 -10.63
CA ALA A 34 -5.11 4.84 -11.20
C ALA A 34 -6.13 5.84 -10.63
N ALA A 35 -7.24 5.37 -10.08
CA ALA A 35 -8.28 6.18 -9.44
C ALA A 35 -8.07 6.36 -7.93
N LEU A 36 -7.01 5.80 -7.34
CA LEU A 36 -6.68 5.96 -5.91
C LEU A 36 -6.42 7.40 -5.47
N PRO A 37 -5.75 8.27 -6.25
CA PRO A 37 -5.51 9.65 -5.81
C PRO A 37 -6.82 10.35 -5.43
N GLY A 38 -6.86 10.93 -4.23
CA GLY A 38 -8.03 11.56 -3.62
C GLY A 38 -8.96 10.60 -2.86
N GLN A 39 -8.72 9.29 -2.86
CA GLN A 39 -9.55 8.31 -2.14
C GLN A 39 -9.19 8.22 -0.66
N VAL A 40 -10.21 7.95 0.15
CA VAL A 40 -10.08 7.64 1.57
C VAL A 40 -10.70 6.28 1.84
N LEU A 41 -9.93 5.37 2.43
CA LEU A 41 -10.45 4.11 2.95
C LEU A 41 -10.71 4.28 4.44
N VAL A 42 -11.93 3.97 4.89
CA VAL A 42 -12.33 4.02 6.30
C VAL A 42 -12.45 2.60 6.82
N PHE A 43 -11.71 2.28 7.87
CA PHE A 43 -11.72 0.96 8.50
C PHE A 43 -12.76 0.88 9.62
N PHE A 44 -13.03 -0.33 10.09
CA PHE A 44 -14.04 -0.56 11.13
C PHE A 44 -13.63 -0.05 12.52
N ASP A 45 -12.34 0.18 12.76
CA ASP A 45 -11.83 0.82 13.97
C ASP A 45 -11.87 2.36 13.90
N ASP A 46 -12.48 2.91 12.85
CA ASP A 46 -12.50 4.33 12.46
C ASP A 46 -11.13 4.91 12.07
N GLY A 47 -10.12 4.06 11.86
CA GLY A 47 -8.88 4.44 11.19
C GLY A 47 -9.12 4.77 9.72
N THR A 48 -8.26 5.61 9.14
CA THR A 48 -8.42 6.05 7.74
C THR A 48 -7.09 6.05 6.98
N SER A 49 -7.09 5.46 5.79
CA SER A 49 -6.00 5.59 4.81
C SER A 49 -6.39 6.62 3.76
N HIS A 50 -5.57 7.67 3.64
CA HIS A 50 -5.74 8.73 2.66
C HIS A 50 -4.69 8.57 1.57
N TYR A 51 -5.12 8.26 0.36
CA TYR A 51 -4.28 8.27 -0.84
C TYR A 51 -4.44 9.65 -1.49
N LEU A 52 -3.51 10.55 -1.21
CA LEU A 52 -3.58 11.94 -1.70
C LEU A 52 -3.03 12.04 -3.13
N ASN A 53 -3.24 13.18 -3.76
CA ASN A 53 -2.65 13.46 -5.07
C ASN A 53 -1.11 13.43 -5.00
N ASP A 54 -0.50 13.18 -6.16
CA ASP A 54 0.96 13.19 -6.35
C ASP A 54 1.73 12.14 -5.51
N GLY A 55 1.04 11.09 -5.04
CA GLY A 55 1.66 9.99 -4.30
C GLY A 55 1.88 10.27 -2.82
N ALA A 56 1.27 11.31 -2.25
CA ALA A 56 1.31 11.53 -0.80
C ALA A 56 0.34 10.58 -0.06
N TYR A 57 0.70 10.15 1.15
CA TYR A 57 -0.09 9.24 1.96
C TYR A 57 -0.24 9.72 3.40
N ALA A 58 -1.40 9.45 4.00
CA ALA A 58 -1.59 9.57 5.44
C ALA A 58 -2.43 8.42 5.98
N TYR A 59 -2.03 7.85 7.12
CA TYR A 59 -2.89 7.01 7.94
C TYR A 59 -3.25 7.74 9.23
N THR A 60 -4.53 8.02 9.45
CA THR A 60 -5.02 8.63 10.69
C THR A 60 -5.64 7.54 11.56
N TYR A 61 -5.07 7.32 12.75
CA TYR A 61 -5.63 6.39 13.73
C TYR A 61 -6.89 6.98 14.35
N SER A 62 -7.84 6.13 14.73
CA SER A 62 -9.02 6.60 15.45
C SER A 62 -8.66 7.17 16.82
N GLY A 63 -9.52 8.05 17.34
CA GLY A 63 -9.34 8.59 18.69
C GLY A 63 -9.31 7.52 19.78
N ALA A 64 -10.06 6.43 19.59
CA ALA A 64 -10.04 5.27 20.50
C ALA A 64 -8.69 4.53 20.50
N ASN A 65 -7.94 4.62 19.40
CA ASN A 65 -6.62 4.03 19.21
C ASN A 65 -5.48 5.04 19.42
N GLY A 66 -5.72 6.10 20.21
CA GLY A 66 -4.73 7.12 20.55
C GLY A 66 -4.61 8.28 19.55
N GLY A 67 -5.33 8.21 18.42
CA GLY A 67 -5.33 9.26 17.40
C GLY A 67 -3.97 9.45 16.74
N GLY A 68 -3.76 10.64 16.17
CA GLY A 68 -2.53 10.99 15.46
C GLY A 68 -2.55 10.55 13.99
N THR A 69 -1.51 10.93 13.25
CA THR A 69 -1.43 10.66 11.82
C THR A 69 -0.01 10.28 11.42
N ALA A 70 0.13 9.12 10.79
CA ALA A 70 1.36 8.67 10.16
C ALA A 70 1.38 9.17 8.71
N TRP A 71 2.31 10.08 8.42
CA TRP A 71 2.50 10.65 7.08
C TRP A 71 3.53 9.85 6.29
N GLY A 72 3.39 9.84 4.96
CA GLY A 72 4.31 9.17 4.06
C GLY A 72 4.06 9.48 2.60
N SER A 73 4.68 8.68 1.73
CA SER A 73 4.39 8.62 0.30
C SER A 73 4.00 7.20 -0.09
N TYR A 74 3.15 7.05 -1.08
CA TYR A 74 2.81 5.76 -1.67
C TYR A 74 3.19 5.68 -3.14
N ARG A 75 3.45 4.45 -3.59
CA ARG A 75 3.61 4.11 -5.01
C ARG A 75 2.84 2.82 -5.30
N ILE A 76 2.43 2.65 -6.54
CA ILE A 76 1.90 1.37 -7.05
C ILE A 76 3.08 0.58 -7.60
N ALA A 77 3.28 -0.65 -7.11
CA ALA A 77 4.31 -1.55 -7.58
C ALA A 77 3.85 -2.33 -8.83
N ASP A 78 4.79 -2.99 -9.51
CA ASP A 78 4.53 -3.74 -10.75
C ASP A 78 3.52 -4.89 -10.56
N ASP A 79 3.43 -5.44 -9.34
CA ASP A 79 2.47 -6.50 -8.99
C ASP A 79 1.07 -5.96 -8.61
N GLY A 80 0.88 -4.64 -8.68
CA GLY A 80 -0.38 -3.96 -8.33
C GLY A 80 -0.56 -3.68 -6.84
N SER A 81 0.43 -4.00 -5.99
CA SER A 81 0.41 -3.61 -4.59
C SER A 81 0.70 -2.12 -4.40
N ILE A 82 0.29 -1.57 -3.26
CA ILE A 82 0.55 -0.20 -2.87
C ILE A 82 1.60 -0.21 -1.77
N CYS A 83 2.78 0.33 -2.06
CA CYS A 83 3.86 0.42 -1.09
C CYS A 83 3.93 1.83 -0.52
N VAL A 84 3.81 1.94 0.80
CA VAL A 84 3.90 3.18 1.55
C VAL A 84 5.26 3.26 2.24
N ASP A 85 5.96 4.37 2.03
CA ASP A 85 7.15 4.75 2.80
C ASP A 85 6.75 5.88 3.76
N TYR A 86 6.80 5.61 5.06
CA TYR A 86 6.42 6.56 6.10
C TYR A 86 7.58 7.50 6.43
N VAL A 87 7.25 8.72 6.83
CA VAL A 87 8.23 9.72 7.33
C VAL A 87 8.99 9.21 8.55
N SER A 88 8.42 8.29 9.32
CA SER A 88 9.08 7.62 10.45
C SER A 88 10.23 6.69 10.04
N GLY A 89 10.36 6.37 8.74
CA GLY A 89 11.33 5.42 8.21
C GLY A 89 10.80 3.98 8.12
N ALA A 90 9.59 3.71 8.61
CA ALA A 90 8.91 2.44 8.34
C ALA A 90 8.41 2.39 6.90
N SER A 91 8.28 1.20 6.33
CA SER A 91 7.66 0.96 5.03
C SER A 91 6.78 -0.28 5.09
N ARG A 92 5.72 -0.31 4.28
CA ARG A 92 4.84 -1.47 4.15
C ARG A 92 4.21 -1.52 2.77
N CYS A 93 4.04 -2.70 2.19
CA CYS A 93 3.21 -2.90 1.00
C CYS A 93 1.87 -3.54 1.35
N ASP A 94 0.82 -3.10 0.68
CA ASP A 94 -0.56 -3.55 0.87
C ASP A 94 -1.19 -3.94 -0.48
N LEU A 95 -1.93 -5.04 -0.54
CA LEU A 95 -2.74 -5.42 -1.69
C LEU A 95 -4.21 -5.07 -1.43
N LEU A 96 -4.79 -4.25 -2.32
CA LEU A 96 -6.23 -3.97 -2.30
C LEU A 96 -6.95 -4.99 -3.16
N VAL A 97 -7.92 -5.69 -2.56
CA VAL A 97 -8.79 -6.64 -3.26
C VAL A 97 -10.25 -6.24 -3.09
N ARG A 98 -11.07 -6.53 -4.10
CA ARG A 98 -12.51 -6.61 -3.94
C ARG A 98 -12.91 -8.02 -3.56
N ASN A 99 -13.74 -8.15 -2.53
CA ASN A 99 -14.36 -9.42 -2.15
C ASN A 99 -15.81 -9.15 -1.74
N ALA A 100 -16.76 -9.83 -2.37
CA ALA A 100 -18.20 -9.70 -2.09
C ALA A 100 -18.69 -8.23 -2.04
N GLY A 101 -18.20 -7.38 -2.94
CA GLY A 101 -18.57 -5.97 -3.03
C GLY A 101 -17.88 -5.03 -2.05
N ARG A 102 -16.98 -5.52 -1.19
CA ARG A 102 -16.19 -4.72 -0.24
C ARG A 102 -14.74 -4.64 -0.69
N ILE A 103 -14.08 -3.54 -0.31
CA ILE A 103 -12.62 -3.42 -0.41
C ILE A 103 -12.02 -4.08 0.83
N VAL A 104 -10.96 -4.85 0.64
CA VAL A 104 -10.15 -5.43 1.72
C VAL A 104 -8.70 -5.08 1.44
N VAL A 105 -8.03 -4.54 2.45
CA VAL A 105 -6.58 -4.33 2.44
C VAL A 105 -5.94 -5.58 3.02
N ILE A 106 -5.00 -6.17 2.27
CA ILE A 106 -4.17 -7.29 2.72
C ILE A 106 -2.75 -6.74 2.92
N THR A 107 -2.21 -6.82 4.13
CA THR A 107 -0.83 -6.37 4.39
C THR A 107 0.18 -7.41 3.91
N GLU A 108 1.45 -7.04 3.76
CA GLU A 108 2.53 -7.97 3.41
C GLU A 108 2.71 -9.11 4.43
N ASP A 109 2.28 -8.90 5.69
CA ASP A 109 2.26 -9.92 6.75
C ASP A 109 1.03 -10.86 6.64
N GLY A 110 0.14 -10.63 5.67
CA GLY A 110 -1.06 -11.42 5.42
C GLY A 110 -2.26 -11.06 6.30
N GLU A 111 -2.19 -9.98 7.07
CA GLU A 111 -3.31 -9.44 7.83
C GLU A 111 -4.36 -8.85 6.88
N ARG A 112 -5.63 -8.82 7.31
CA ARG A 112 -6.75 -8.45 6.44
C ARG A 112 -7.67 -7.45 7.12
N TYR A 113 -7.85 -6.31 6.48
CA TYR A 113 -8.63 -5.18 6.98
C TYR A 113 -9.73 -4.81 5.99
N PRO A 114 -10.99 -5.20 6.23
CA PRO A 114 -12.11 -4.77 5.40
C PRO A 114 -12.40 -3.28 5.60
N VAL A 115 -12.77 -2.62 4.51
CA VAL A 115 -13.18 -1.20 4.49
C VAL A 115 -14.71 -1.12 4.71
N ARG A 116 -15.16 -0.09 5.44
CA ARG A 116 -16.57 0.17 5.77
C ARG A 116 -17.32 0.88 4.66
#